data_AF-A0A9Q9DB84-F1
#
_entry.id   AF-A0A9Q9DB84-F1
#
_cell.length_a   1.000
_cell.length_b   1.000
_cell.length_c   1.000
_cell.angle_alpha   90.00
_cell.angle_beta   90.00
_cell.angle_gamma   90.00
#
_symmetry.space_group_name_H-M   'P 1'
#
loop_
_entity.id
_entity.type
_entity.pdbx_description
1 polymer ?
#
loop_
_entity_poly.entity_id
_entity_poly.type
_entity_poly.pdbx_seq_one_letter_code
_entity_poly.pdbx_strand_id
1 'polypeptide(L)'
;MKIEIDLLGGGRVSTAIDNAVKAVAPATEVTAADPSLTQLWLEFIARLMEAFAWPAVAIIFMVLFRGKLASVASNLRTFKWGDAEATFGEELRSAAENAKAIEPAPAPVAEDNRQRLSQLIEMAAISPTGAIIGAWKDMESAAWKLIEEVSSPGETVSKGKLNLFQYLSVRNLLPSAELEMFNELRVLRNKAVHGGDESVTVDDARKYVRLADKLTDIINQRTLTQQVINANSARWG
;
A
#
# COMPACT_ATOMS: atom_id res chain seq x y z
N MET A 1 108.98 39.58 35.04
CA MET A 1 109.72 39.08 36.23
C MET A 1 109.00 37.84 36.71
N LYS A 2 109.75 36.74 36.93
CA LYS A 2 109.36 35.60 37.78
C LYS A 2 108.14 34.73 37.36
N ILE A 3 108.44 33.42 37.35
CA ILE A 3 107.76 32.34 38.10
C ILE A 3 106.49 31.72 37.49
N GLU A 4 106.64 30.44 37.14
CA GLU A 4 105.63 29.38 37.13
C GLU A 4 104.78 29.37 38.41
N ILE A 5 103.46 29.25 38.26
CA ILE A 5 102.68 28.28 39.05
C ILE A 5 101.73 27.58 38.09
N ASP A 6 102.10 26.35 37.78
CA ASP A 6 101.29 25.34 37.15
C ASP A 6 100.40 24.70 38.23
N LEU A 7 99.11 24.52 37.97
CA LEU A 7 98.22 23.55 38.63
C LEU A 7 96.89 23.46 37.84
N LEU A 8 96.98 22.77 36.71
CA LEU A 8 96.16 21.61 36.34
C LEU A 8 94.64 21.70 36.55
N GLY A 9 93.90 21.79 35.42
CA GLY A 9 92.56 21.21 35.32
C GLY A 9 91.52 21.89 34.41
N GLY A 10 91.86 22.97 33.70
CA GLY A 10 90.89 23.78 32.92
C GLY A 10 90.61 23.34 31.47
N GLY A 11 90.99 22.12 31.06
CA GLY A 11 91.16 21.79 29.63
C GLY A 11 90.08 20.93 28.94
N ARG A 12 89.04 20.45 29.64
CA ARG A 12 88.03 19.53 29.03
C ARG A 12 86.58 20.01 29.09
N VAL A 13 86.30 21.13 29.78
CA VAL A 13 84.94 21.68 29.90
C VAL A 13 84.66 22.77 28.86
N SER A 14 85.67 23.59 28.48
CA SER A 14 85.47 24.69 27.52
C SER A 14 85.11 24.20 26.11
N THR A 15 85.82 23.19 25.59
CA THR A 15 85.58 22.66 24.24
C THR A 15 84.24 21.94 24.07
N ALA A 16 83.65 21.44 25.16
CA ALA A 16 82.31 20.85 25.13
C ALA A 16 81.21 21.93 25.18
N ILE A 17 81.43 23.00 25.95
CA ILE A 17 80.50 24.15 26.03
C ILE A 17 80.55 24.97 24.73
N ASP A 18 81.73 25.22 24.17
CA ASP A 18 81.88 25.99 22.93
C ASP A 18 81.26 25.29 21.71
N ASN A 19 81.26 23.95 21.71
CA ASN A 19 80.59 23.13 20.68
C ASN A 19 79.07 22.98 20.92
N ALA A 20 78.62 22.95 22.19
CA ALA A 20 77.20 22.92 22.52
C ALA A 20 76.50 24.27 22.26
N VAL A 21 77.19 25.39 22.49
CA VAL A 21 76.70 26.75 22.21
C VAL A 21 76.64 27.03 20.71
N LYS A 22 77.49 26.41 19.88
CA LYS A 22 77.40 26.47 18.41
C LYS A 22 76.32 25.57 17.81
N ALA A 23 75.86 24.54 18.54
CA ALA A 23 74.88 23.57 18.07
C ALA A 23 73.43 23.89 18.49
N VAL A 24 73.23 24.83 19.43
CA VAL A 24 71.90 25.19 19.93
C VAL A 24 71.61 26.66 19.63
N ALA A 25 70.88 26.83 18.52
CA ALA A 25 70.18 28.02 18.01
C ALA A 25 71.01 29.07 17.23
N PRO A 26 70.44 29.54 16.12
CA PRO A 26 69.82 30.86 16.21
C PRO A 26 68.29 30.74 16.26
N ALA A 27 67.73 31.46 17.24
CA ALA A 27 66.42 32.10 17.25
C ALA A 27 65.34 31.45 16.35
N THR A 28 64.29 30.82 16.90
CA THR A 28 63.07 31.54 17.32
C THR A 28 62.99 32.99 16.83
N GLU A 29 63.05 33.16 15.52
CA GLU A 29 62.45 34.31 14.86
C GLU A 29 60.95 34.02 14.78
N VAL A 30 60.20 34.46 15.80
CA VAL A 30 58.75 34.64 15.68
C VAL A 30 58.55 35.92 14.89
N THR A 31 58.87 35.87 13.60
CA THR A 31 58.78 36.99 12.66
C THR A 31 57.68 36.71 11.65
N ALA A 32 56.61 37.50 11.76
CA ALA A 32 55.41 37.51 10.94
C ALA A 32 54.60 36.21 10.99
N ALA A 33 53.28 36.31 10.84
CA ALA A 33 52.42 35.14 10.66
C ALA A 33 53.03 34.24 9.58
N ASP A 34 53.45 33.04 9.96
CA ASP A 34 53.99 32.06 9.01
C ASP A 34 52.94 31.89 7.91
N PRO A 35 53.27 32.26 6.64
CA PRO A 35 52.32 32.16 5.54
C PRO A 35 51.81 30.73 5.35
N SER A 36 52.45 29.71 5.93
CA SER A 36 51.95 28.34 5.95
C SER A 36 50.67 28.17 6.78
N LEU A 37 50.55 28.85 7.93
CA LEU A 37 49.40 28.70 8.83
C LEU A 37 48.14 29.34 8.26
N THR A 38 48.28 30.51 7.64
CA THR A 38 47.15 31.20 6.98
C THR A 38 46.64 30.41 5.77
N GLN A 39 47.54 29.76 5.02
CA GLN A 39 47.19 28.87 3.91
C GLN A 39 46.47 27.62 4.42
N LEU A 40 46.94 27.00 5.51
CA LEU A 40 46.30 25.82 6.10
C LEU A 40 44.86 26.11 6.57
N TRP A 41 44.61 27.27 7.18
CA TRP A 41 43.26 27.68 7.58
C TRP A 41 42.34 27.97 6.38
N LEU A 42 42.88 28.57 5.31
CA LEU A 42 42.12 28.84 4.09
C LEU A 42 41.75 27.53 3.37
N GLU A 43 42.69 26.58 3.29
CA GLU A 43 42.46 25.24 2.74
C GLU A 43 41.45 24.44 3.57
N PHE A 44 41.50 24.55 4.90
CA PHE A 44 40.55 23.90 5.80
C PHE A 44 39.12 24.44 5.60
N ILE A 45 38.96 25.77 5.52
CA ILE A 45 37.66 26.41 5.26
C ILE A 45 37.16 26.05 3.85
N ALA A 46 38.04 26.05 2.84
CA ALA A 46 37.69 25.66 1.47
C ALA A 46 37.17 24.22 1.40
N ARG A 47 37.84 23.28 2.06
CA ARG A 47 37.42 21.87 2.14
C ARG A 47 36.10 21.69 2.90
N LEU A 48 35.88 22.48 3.96
CA LEU A 48 34.59 22.51 4.64
C LEU A 48 33.49 22.99 3.69
N MET A 49 33.70 24.11 3.00
CA MET A 49 32.72 24.65 2.06
C MET A 49 32.42 23.68 0.92
N GLU A 50 33.42 22.97 0.39
CA GLU A 50 33.23 21.99 -0.68
C GLU A 50 32.44 20.75 -0.18
N ALA A 51 32.72 20.28 1.03
CA ALA A 51 31.98 19.17 1.65
C ALA A 51 30.55 19.57 2.06
N PHE A 52 30.33 20.82 2.47
CA PHE A 52 29.03 21.34 2.91
C PHE A 52 28.23 22.04 1.81
N ALA A 53 28.79 22.28 0.63
CA ALA A 53 28.08 22.87 -0.49
C ALA A 53 26.93 21.97 -0.94
N TRP A 54 27.18 20.67 -1.16
CA TRP A 54 26.14 19.76 -1.64
C TRP A 54 25.03 19.48 -0.62
N PRO A 55 25.28 19.29 0.70
CA PRO A 55 24.22 19.12 1.69
C PRO A 55 23.44 20.41 1.90
N ALA A 56 24.11 21.58 1.95
CA ALA A 56 23.42 22.85 2.11
C ALA A 56 22.48 23.12 0.93
N VAL A 57 22.96 22.89 -0.30
CA VAL A 57 22.12 22.98 -1.50
C VAL A 57 20.95 21.99 -1.40
N ALA A 58 21.19 20.72 -1.06
CA ALA A 58 20.12 19.72 -0.91
C ALA A 58 19.07 20.12 0.14
N ILE A 59 19.49 20.64 1.30
CA ILE A 59 18.59 21.12 2.36
C ILE A 59 17.80 22.34 1.90
N ILE A 60 18.45 23.31 1.25
CA ILE A 60 17.78 24.51 0.70
C ILE A 60 16.74 24.11 -0.34
N PHE A 61 17.09 23.20 -1.27
CA PHE A 61 16.15 22.64 -2.24
C PHE A 61 15.00 21.93 -1.52
N MET A 62 15.27 21.07 -0.52
CA MET A 62 14.21 20.37 0.20
C MET A 62 13.28 21.33 0.93
N VAL A 63 13.79 22.38 1.58
CA VAL A 63 13.00 23.38 2.31
C VAL A 63 12.19 24.28 1.36
N LEU A 64 12.75 24.68 0.22
CA LEU A 64 12.05 25.49 -0.79
C LEU A 64 10.96 24.69 -1.51
N PHE A 65 11.23 23.42 -1.81
CA PHE A 65 10.33 22.59 -2.62
C PHE A 65 9.38 21.70 -1.81
N ARG A 66 9.52 21.56 -0.49
CA ARG A 66 8.62 20.73 0.33
C ARG A 66 7.13 21.01 0.09
N GLY A 67 6.76 22.28 -0.07
CA GLY A 67 5.38 22.68 -0.32
C GLY A 67 4.89 22.28 -1.72
N LYS A 68 5.76 22.45 -2.73
CA LYS A 68 5.47 22.06 -4.12
C LYS A 68 5.42 20.54 -4.30
N LEU A 69 6.34 19.80 -3.67
CA LEU A 69 6.37 18.34 -3.69
C LEU A 69 5.15 17.73 -2.99
N ALA A 70 4.74 18.28 -1.84
CA ALA A 70 3.52 17.86 -1.16
C ALA A 70 2.26 18.10 -2.01
N SER A 71 2.19 19.26 -2.68
CA SER A 71 1.08 19.58 -3.59
C SER A 71 1.04 18.64 -4.80
N VAL A 72 2.18 18.37 -5.45
CA VAL A 72 2.24 17.41 -6.57
C VAL A 72 1.87 16.02 -6.12
N ALA A 73 2.34 15.56 -4.95
CA ALA A 73 1.95 14.27 -4.39
C ALA A 73 0.44 14.18 -4.09
N SER A 74 -0.17 15.26 -3.58
CA SER A 74 -1.62 15.34 -3.35
C SER A 74 -2.42 15.35 -4.65
N ASN A 75 -1.94 16.06 -5.68
CA ASN A 75 -2.59 16.10 -7.00
C ASN A 75 -2.50 14.74 -7.70
N LEU A 76 -1.38 14.02 -7.55
CA LEU A 76 -1.26 12.65 -8.04
C LEU A 76 -2.16 11.67 -7.29
N ARG A 77 -2.38 11.87 -5.99
CA ARG A 77 -3.33 11.04 -5.20
C ARG A 77 -4.78 11.27 -5.64
N THR A 78 -5.20 12.53 -5.73
CA THR A 78 -6.56 12.89 -6.17
C THR A 78 -6.83 12.45 -7.62
N PHE A 79 -5.85 12.58 -8.51
CA PHE A 79 -5.96 12.05 -9.88
C PHE A 79 -6.06 10.52 -9.91
N LYS A 80 -5.23 9.80 -9.13
CA LYS A 80 -5.30 8.33 -9.04
C LYS A 80 -6.64 7.84 -8.50
N TRP A 81 -7.21 8.53 -7.52
CA TRP A 81 -8.53 8.18 -6.98
C TRP A 81 -9.65 8.48 -7.98
N GLY A 82 -9.62 9.63 -8.65
CA GLY A 82 -10.58 9.92 -9.72
C GLY A 82 -10.51 8.92 -10.89
N ASP A 83 -9.32 8.46 -11.25
CA ASP A 83 -9.13 7.40 -12.25
C ASP A 83 -9.65 6.03 -11.76
N ALA A 84 -9.41 5.71 -10.48
CA ALA A 84 -9.95 4.49 -9.87
C ALA A 84 -11.49 4.50 -9.83
N GLU A 85 -12.11 5.61 -9.41
CA GLU A 85 -13.57 5.79 -9.41
C GLU A 85 -14.15 5.66 -10.81
N ALA A 86 -13.57 6.34 -11.80
CA ALA A 86 -14.03 6.28 -13.18
C ALA A 86 -13.96 4.86 -13.76
N THR A 87 -12.83 4.17 -13.55
CA THR A 87 -12.66 2.79 -14.03
C THR A 87 -13.58 1.80 -13.30
N PHE A 88 -13.85 2.00 -12.01
CA PHE A 88 -14.82 1.21 -11.28
C PHE A 88 -16.24 1.43 -11.82
N GLY A 89 -16.64 2.68 -12.01
CA GLY A 89 -17.95 3.05 -12.53
C GLY A 89 -18.21 2.49 -13.93
N GLU A 90 -17.20 2.51 -14.81
CA GLU A 90 -17.29 1.95 -16.16
C GLU A 90 -17.45 0.43 -16.15
N GLU A 91 -16.60 -0.28 -15.40
CA GLU A 91 -16.70 -1.75 -15.26
C GLU A 91 -18.03 -2.15 -14.63
N LEU A 92 -18.52 -1.40 -13.64
CA LEU A 92 -19.82 -1.63 -13.02
C LEU A 92 -20.98 -1.38 -14.00
N ARG A 93 -20.86 -0.37 -14.85
CA ARG A 93 -21.85 -0.10 -15.90
C ARG A 93 -21.90 -1.24 -16.90
N SER A 94 -20.74 -1.74 -17.34
CA SER A 94 -20.65 -2.93 -18.19
C SER A 94 -21.35 -4.14 -17.55
N ALA A 95 -21.05 -4.41 -16.27
CA ALA A 95 -21.69 -5.49 -15.54
C ALA A 95 -23.22 -5.30 -15.41
N ALA A 96 -23.68 -4.06 -15.22
CA ALA A 96 -25.10 -3.74 -15.16
C ALA A 96 -25.80 -3.95 -16.52
N GLU A 97 -25.13 -3.68 -17.64
CA GLU A 97 -25.64 -3.94 -18.98
C GLU A 97 -25.75 -5.45 -19.24
N ASN A 98 -24.74 -6.22 -18.88
CA ASN A 98 -24.76 -7.69 -18.96
C ASN A 98 -25.87 -8.29 -18.09
N ALA A 99 -26.11 -7.73 -16.90
CA ALA A 99 -27.17 -8.16 -15.99
C ALA A 99 -28.60 -7.96 -16.53
N LYS A 100 -28.80 -7.18 -17.60
CA LYS A 100 -30.12 -7.04 -18.27
C LYS A 100 -30.51 -8.31 -19.02
N ALA A 101 -29.54 -9.12 -19.44
CA ALA A 101 -29.79 -10.41 -20.08
C ALA A 101 -30.26 -11.49 -19.09
N ILE A 102 -30.18 -11.21 -17.78
CA ILE A 102 -30.59 -12.14 -16.73
C ILE A 102 -32.05 -11.85 -16.35
N GLU A 103 -32.89 -12.86 -16.52
CA GLU A 103 -34.31 -12.79 -16.15
C GLU A 103 -34.47 -12.43 -14.66
N PRO A 104 -35.41 -11.55 -14.30
CA PRO A 104 -35.68 -11.24 -12.91
C PRO A 104 -36.24 -12.46 -12.18
N ALA A 105 -35.80 -12.66 -10.95
CA ALA A 105 -36.38 -13.68 -10.09
C ALA A 105 -37.90 -13.42 -9.91
N PRO A 106 -38.77 -14.44 -10.08
CA PRO A 106 -40.19 -14.28 -9.74
C PRO A 106 -40.37 -14.08 -8.22
N ALA A 107 -41.21 -13.12 -7.85
CA ALA A 107 -41.45 -12.64 -6.48
C ALA A 107 -42.15 -13.68 -5.56
N PRO A 108 -42.07 -13.58 -4.22
CA PRO A 108 -41.65 -12.42 -3.42
C PRO A 108 -40.32 -12.61 -2.67
N VAL A 109 -39.51 -11.57 -2.72
CA VAL A 109 -38.34 -11.36 -1.87
C VAL A 109 -38.81 -11.29 -0.42
N ALA A 110 -38.23 -12.12 0.46
CA ALA A 110 -38.56 -12.11 1.88
C ALA A 110 -38.37 -10.69 2.47
N GLU A 111 -39.19 -10.30 3.46
CA GLU A 111 -39.06 -9.01 4.14
C GLU A 111 -37.64 -8.79 4.69
N ASP A 112 -37.02 -9.86 5.19
CA ASP A 112 -35.65 -9.87 5.69
C ASP A 112 -34.62 -9.44 4.64
N ASN A 113 -34.75 -9.93 3.39
CA ASN A 113 -33.88 -9.54 2.28
C ASN A 113 -34.03 -8.04 1.97
N ARG A 114 -35.25 -7.49 2.00
CA ARG A 114 -35.49 -6.06 1.76
C ARG A 114 -34.90 -5.17 2.86
N GLN A 115 -34.99 -5.60 4.11
CA GLN A 115 -34.36 -4.90 5.23
C GLN A 115 -32.84 -4.93 5.09
N ARG A 116 -32.27 -6.09 4.75
CA ARG A 116 -30.84 -6.27 4.55
C ARG A 116 -30.30 -5.41 3.40
N LEU A 117 -30.99 -5.38 2.26
CA LEU A 117 -30.68 -4.50 1.15
C LEU A 117 -30.65 -3.04 1.59
N SER A 118 -31.69 -2.59 2.32
CA SER A 118 -31.79 -1.20 2.79
C SER A 118 -30.62 -0.82 3.69
N GLN A 119 -30.23 -1.70 4.62
CA GLN A 119 -29.06 -1.49 5.49
C GLN A 119 -27.76 -1.33 4.69
N LEU A 120 -27.55 -2.13 3.64
CA LEU A 120 -26.36 -2.04 2.81
C LEU A 120 -26.34 -0.77 1.95
N ILE A 121 -27.50 -0.32 1.47
CA ILE A 121 -27.65 0.95 0.74
C ILE A 121 -27.37 2.16 1.63
N GLU A 122 -27.79 2.11 2.90
CA GLU A 122 -27.46 3.12 3.91
C GLU A 122 -25.97 3.06 4.27
N MET A 123 -25.42 1.86 4.46
CA MET A 123 -24.00 1.65 4.74
C MET A 123 -23.11 2.22 3.64
N ALA A 124 -23.53 2.17 2.37
CA ALA A 124 -22.77 2.73 1.25
C ALA A 124 -22.50 4.23 1.39
N ALA A 125 -23.34 4.97 2.14
CA ALA A 125 -23.11 6.38 2.42
C ALA A 125 -22.02 6.62 3.47
N ILE A 126 -21.72 5.62 4.30
CA ILE A 126 -20.74 5.67 5.39
C ILE A 126 -19.42 5.02 4.95
N SER A 127 -19.51 3.85 4.32
CA SER A 127 -18.39 3.10 3.76
C SER A 127 -18.82 2.38 2.48
N PRO A 128 -18.54 2.97 1.30
CA PRO A 128 -18.80 2.35 -0.01
C PRO A 128 -18.23 0.93 -0.12
N THR A 129 -16.97 0.75 0.27
CA THR A 129 -16.27 -0.54 0.23
C THR A 129 -16.88 -1.52 1.23
N GLY A 130 -17.24 -1.04 2.42
CA GLY A 130 -17.92 -1.86 3.43
C GLY A 130 -19.26 -2.43 2.93
N ALA A 131 -20.06 -1.61 2.24
CA ALA A 131 -21.31 -2.06 1.63
C ALA A 131 -21.09 -3.08 0.51
N ILE A 132 -20.08 -2.88 -0.35
CA ILE A 132 -19.68 -3.82 -1.40
C ILE A 132 -19.27 -5.18 -0.81
N ILE A 133 -18.42 -5.17 0.23
CA ILE A 133 -18.00 -6.39 0.94
C ILE A 133 -19.21 -7.09 1.55
N GLY A 134 -20.12 -6.33 2.17
CA GLY A 134 -21.35 -6.85 2.76
C GLY A 134 -22.22 -7.58 1.73
N ALA A 135 -22.54 -6.92 0.61
CA ALA A 135 -23.33 -7.51 -0.46
C ALA A 135 -22.65 -8.73 -1.11
N TRP A 136 -21.32 -8.68 -1.29
CA TRP A 136 -20.56 -9.83 -1.78
C TRP A 136 -20.67 -11.04 -0.84
N LYS A 137 -20.58 -10.83 0.48
CA LYS A 137 -20.70 -11.91 1.48
C LYS A 137 -22.08 -12.55 1.46
N ASP A 138 -23.14 -11.76 1.29
CA ASP A 138 -24.51 -12.27 1.22
C ASP A 138 -24.68 -13.15 -0.03
N MET A 139 -24.17 -12.70 -1.19
CA MET A 139 -24.15 -13.47 -2.43
C MET A 139 -23.31 -14.76 -2.33
N GLU A 140 -22.12 -14.68 -1.73
CA GLU A 140 -21.24 -15.82 -1.50
C GLU A 140 -21.90 -16.85 -0.57
N SER A 141 -22.59 -16.39 0.47
CA SER A 141 -23.35 -17.26 1.37
C SER A 141 -24.47 -18.00 0.63
N ALA A 142 -25.24 -17.29 -0.21
CA ALA A 142 -26.28 -17.90 -1.04
C ALA A 142 -25.69 -18.95 -2.00
N ALA A 143 -24.56 -18.66 -2.64
CA ALA A 143 -23.88 -19.59 -3.54
C ALA A 143 -23.42 -20.86 -2.80
N TRP A 144 -22.87 -20.72 -1.59
CA TRP A 144 -22.51 -21.88 -0.77
C TRP A 144 -23.72 -22.72 -0.37
N LYS A 145 -24.85 -22.10 -0.02
CA LYS A 145 -26.09 -22.83 0.29
C LYS A 145 -26.58 -23.63 -0.91
N LEU A 146 -26.56 -23.05 -2.12
CA LEU A 146 -26.91 -23.76 -3.34
C LEU A 146 -26.00 -24.98 -3.57
N ILE A 147 -24.70 -24.80 -3.35
CA ILE A 147 -23.73 -25.89 -3.47
C ILE A 147 -24.04 -27.00 -2.46
N GLU A 148 -24.22 -26.65 -1.17
CA GLU A 148 -24.53 -27.60 -0.11
C GLU A 148 -25.80 -28.41 -0.42
N GLU A 149 -26.81 -27.78 -1.02
CA GLU A 149 -28.08 -28.44 -1.39
C GLU A 149 -27.97 -29.39 -2.59
N VAL A 150 -27.03 -29.13 -3.52
CA VAL A 150 -26.80 -29.96 -4.71
C VAL A 150 -25.71 -31.02 -4.47
N SER A 151 -24.89 -30.86 -3.44
CA SER A 151 -23.85 -31.83 -3.08
C SER A 151 -24.44 -33.13 -2.53
N SER A 152 -23.80 -34.26 -2.86
CA SER A 152 -24.23 -35.57 -2.37
C SER A 152 -24.02 -35.69 -0.85
N PRO A 153 -24.84 -36.48 -0.13
CA PRO A 153 -24.60 -36.78 1.28
C PRO A 153 -23.18 -37.32 1.49
N GLY A 154 -22.37 -36.62 2.28
CA GLY A 154 -20.98 -36.98 2.57
C GLY A 154 -19.92 -36.30 1.69
N GLU A 155 -20.30 -35.54 0.66
CA GLU A 155 -19.38 -34.67 -0.08
C GLU A 155 -19.00 -33.48 0.83
N THR A 156 -17.78 -33.50 1.39
CA THR A 156 -17.30 -32.38 2.22
C THR A 156 -16.82 -31.23 1.33
N VAL A 157 -17.66 -30.22 1.20
CA VAL A 157 -17.33 -29.00 0.46
C VAL A 157 -16.44 -28.10 1.32
N SER A 158 -15.12 -28.20 1.15
CA SER A 158 -14.16 -27.38 1.91
C SER A 158 -14.11 -25.94 1.38
N LYS A 159 -14.79 -25.02 2.08
CA LYS A 159 -14.85 -23.58 1.75
C LYS A 159 -13.47 -22.91 1.62
N GLY A 160 -12.42 -23.45 2.26
CA GLY A 160 -11.06 -22.88 2.26
C GLY A 160 -10.16 -23.30 1.08
N LYS A 161 -10.51 -24.35 0.33
CA LYS A 161 -9.70 -24.85 -0.81
C LYS A 161 -10.40 -24.74 -2.15
N LEU A 162 -11.70 -24.49 -2.14
CA LEU A 162 -12.52 -24.41 -3.35
C LEU A 162 -12.55 -23.00 -3.89
N ASN A 163 -12.19 -22.85 -5.16
CA ASN A 163 -12.52 -21.67 -5.93
C ASN A 163 -14.04 -21.72 -6.18
N LEU A 164 -14.81 -20.94 -5.44
CA LEU A 164 -16.28 -20.88 -5.53
C LEU A 164 -16.76 -20.71 -6.97
N PHE A 165 -16.12 -19.82 -7.74
CA PHE A 165 -16.42 -19.61 -9.14
C PHE A 165 -16.21 -20.89 -9.98
N GLN A 166 -15.08 -21.57 -9.79
CA GLN A 166 -14.79 -22.82 -10.50
C GLN A 166 -15.84 -23.88 -10.20
N TYR A 167 -16.30 -23.96 -8.95
CA TYR A 167 -17.29 -24.96 -8.56
C TYR A 167 -18.66 -24.66 -9.18
N LEU A 168 -19.12 -23.41 -9.11
CA LEU A 168 -20.36 -22.97 -9.77
C LEU A 168 -20.33 -23.25 -11.28
N SER A 169 -19.17 -23.03 -11.91
CA SER A 169 -18.95 -23.25 -13.34
C SER A 169 -18.96 -24.72 -13.72
N VAL A 170 -18.12 -25.56 -13.09
CA VAL A 170 -17.98 -26.98 -13.45
C VAL A 170 -19.27 -27.77 -13.21
N ARG A 171 -20.00 -27.41 -12.14
CA ARG A 171 -21.26 -28.06 -11.79
C ARG A 171 -22.47 -27.44 -12.52
N ASN A 172 -22.24 -26.44 -13.38
CA ASN A 172 -23.26 -25.72 -14.14
C ASN A 172 -24.44 -25.25 -13.27
N LEU A 173 -24.14 -24.76 -12.07
CA LEU A 173 -25.15 -24.37 -11.08
C LEU A 173 -25.80 -23.03 -11.42
N LEU A 174 -25.11 -22.21 -12.21
CA LEU A 174 -25.60 -20.95 -12.74
C LEU A 174 -25.46 -20.95 -14.27
N PRO A 175 -26.47 -20.50 -15.02
CA PRO A 175 -26.35 -20.17 -16.44
C PRO A 175 -25.18 -19.22 -16.71
N SER A 176 -24.67 -19.26 -17.94
CA SER A 176 -23.47 -18.50 -18.33
C SER A 176 -23.54 -17.01 -18.00
N ALA A 177 -24.69 -16.36 -18.23
CA ALA A 177 -24.88 -14.94 -17.92
C ALA A 177 -24.83 -14.64 -16.41
N GLU A 178 -25.44 -15.48 -15.58
CA GLU A 178 -25.40 -15.37 -14.11
C GLU A 178 -23.98 -15.60 -13.56
N LEU A 179 -23.27 -16.57 -14.14
CA LEU A 179 -21.89 -16.91 -13.78
C LEU A 179 -20.90 -15.80 -14.18
N GLU A 180 -21.10 -15.19 -15.35
CA GLU A 180 -20.33 -14.05 -15.81
C GLU A 180 -20.52 -12.85 -14.87
N MET A 181 -21.78 -12.50 -14.55
CA MET A 181 -22.10 -11.44 -13.59
C MET A 181 -21.48 -11.72 -12.21
N PHE A 182 -21.52 -12.97 -11.72
CA PHE A 182 -20.87 -13.35 -10.47
C PHE A 182 -19.37 -13.05 -10.49
N ASN A 183 -18.69 -13.33 -11.61
CA ASN A 183 -17.28 -13.07 -11.77
C ASN A 183 -16.95 -11.58 -11.91
N GLU A 184 -17.74 -10.83 -12.65
CA GLU A 184 -17.59 -9.37 -12.77
C GLU A 184 -17.69 -8.69 -11.41
N LEU A 185 -18.71 -9.05 -10.61
CA LEU A 185 -18.87 -8.54 -9.26
C LEU A 185 -17.70 -8.95 -8.35
N ARG A 186 -17.15 -10.16 -8.51
CA ARG A 186 -15.94 -10.60 -7.78
C ARG A 186 -14.74 -9.70 -8.06
N VAL A 187 -14.52 -9.39 -9.34
CA VAL A 187 -13.41 -8.54 -9.79
C VAL A 187 -13.60 -7.11 -9.26
N LEU A 188 -14.80 -6.54 -9.39
CA LEU A 188 -15.15 -5.23 -8.86
C LEU A 188 -14.95 -5.15 -7.33
N ARG A 189 -15.38 -6.17 -6.58
CA ARG A 189 -15.15 -6.23 -5.13
C ARG A 189 -13.67 -6.19 -4.78
N ASN A 190 -12.85 -6.96 -5.50
CA ASN A 190 -11.40 -6.96 -5.25
C ASN A 190 -10.81 -5.57 -5.52
N LYS A 191 -11.25 -4.91 -6.59
CA LYS A 191 -10.81 -3.55 -6.94
C LYS A 191 -11.18 -2.54 -5.85
N ALA A 192 -12.42 -2.57 -5.37
CA ALA A 192 -12.88 -1.73 -4.26
C ALA A 192 -12.08 -1.98 -2.96
N VAL A 193 -11.83 -3.25 -2.60
CA VAL A 193 -11.03 -3.60 -1.41
C VAL A 193 -9.60 -3.08 -1.50
N HIS A 194 -8.97 -3.18 -2.68
CA HIS A 194 -7.60 -2.68 -2.88
C HIS A 194 -7.52 -1.16 -2.98
N GLY A 195 -8.56 -0.52 -3.52
CA GLY A 195 -8.61 0.93 -3.70
C GLY A 195 -9.08 1.70 -2.46
N GLY A 196 -9.84 1.07 -1.57
CA GLY A 196 -10.44 1.73 -0.41
C GLY A 196 -11.71 2.52 -0.76
N ASP A 197 -12.27 3.21 0.24
CA ASP A 197 -13.51 3.98 0.08
C ASP A 197 -13.36 5.15 -0.90
N GLU A 198 -12.14 5.66 -1.12
CA GLU A 198 -11.83 6.73 -2.07
C GLU A 198 -11.80 6.27 -3.53
N SER A 199 -11.88 4.96 -3.78
CA SER A 199 -11.86 4.40 -5.14
C SER A 199 -13.26 4.14 -5.71
N VAL A 200 -14.30 4.37 -4.91
CA VAL A 200 -15.68 4.03 -5.25
C VAL A 200 -16.64 5.13 -4.81
N THR A 201 -17.43 5.64 -5.75
CA THR A 201 -18.48 6.60 -5.42
C THR A 201 -19.62 5.94 -4.64
N VAL A 202 -20.30 6.69 -3.77
CA VAL A 202 -21.48 6.19 -3.01
C VAL A 202 -22.54 5.61 -3.94
N ASP A 203 -22.79 6.26 -5.08
CA ASP A 203 -23.80 5.81 -6.03
C ASP A 203 -23.41 4.51 -6.74
N ASP A 204 -22.13 4.35 -7.07
CA ASP A 204 -21.64 3.11 -7.68
C ASP A 204 -21.63 1.96 -6.67
N ALA A 205 -21.28 2.20 -5.39
CA ALA A 205 -21.46 1.21 -4.35
C ALA A 205 -22.93 0.78 -4.20
N ARG A 206 -23.87 1.73 -4.21
CA ARG A 206 -25.31 1.40 -4.16
C ARG A 206 -25.79 0.62 -5.38
N LYS A 207 -25.28 0.93 -6.58
CA LYS A 207 -25.57 0.15 -7.80
C LYS A 207 -25.00 -1.26 -7.69
N TYR A 208 -23.76 -1.42 -7.24
CA TYR A 208 -23.14 -2.72 -6.98
C TYR A 208 -24.00 -3.55 -6.01
N VAL A 209 -24.41 -2.95 -4.87
CA VAL A 209 -25.25 -3.62 -3.87
C VAL A 209 -26.53 -4.16 -4.50
N ARG A 210 -27.22 -3.35 -5.31
CA ARG A 210 -28.46 -3.79 -6.01
C ARG A 210 -28.22 -4.91 -7.02
N LEU A 211 -27.11 -4.88 -7.74
CA LEU A 211 -26.75 -5.94 -8.68
C LEU A 211 -26.44 -7.26 -7.96
N ALA A 212 -25.65 -7.20 -6.90
CA ALA A 212 -25.32 -8.35 -6.08
C ALA A 212 -26.57 -8.93 -5.39
N ASP A 213 -27.46 -8.08 -4.89
CA ASP A 213 -28.74 -8.47 -4.29
C ASP A 213 -29.65 -9.19 -5.30
N LYS A 214 -29.80 -8.63 -6.52
CA LYS A 214 -30.53 -9.30 -7.62
C LYS A 214 -30.01 -10.72 -7.87
N LEU A 215 -28.68 -10.89 -7.96
CA LEU A 215 -28.08 -12.19 -8.20
C LEU A 215 -28.23 -13.13 -6.98
N THR A 216 -28.16 -12.59 -5.77
CA THR A 216 -28.41 -13.32 -4.51
C THR A 216 -29.82 -13.89 -4.47
N ASP A 217 -30.83 -13.09 -4.85
CA ASP A 217 -32.22 -13.55 -4.94
C ASP A 217 -32.39 -14.69 -5.94
N ILE A 218 -31.77 -14.59 -7.13
CA ILE A 218 -31.80 -15.65 -8.13
C ILE A 218 -31.21 -16.96 -7.57
N ILE A 219 -30.04 -16.88 -6.91
CA ILE A 219 -29.38 -18.04 -6.30
C ILE A 219 -30.25 -18.66 -5.19
N ASN A 220 -30.87 -17.83 -4.36
CA ASN A 220 -31.76 -18.29 -3.29
C ASN A 220 -32.99 -19.01 -3.85
N GLN A 221 -33.63 -18.47 -4.90
CA GLN A 221 -34.76 -19.13 -5.55
C GLN A 221 -34.38 -20.49 -6.15
N ARG A 222 -33.19 -20.59 -6.73
CA ARG A 222 -32.66 -21.86 -7.24
C ARG A 222 -32.44 -22.87 -6.12
N THR A 223 -31.91 -22.42 -4.98
CA THR A 223 -31.73 -23.25 -3.78
C THR A 223 -33.07 -23.78 -3.27
N LEU A 224 -34.08 -22.92 -3.15
CA LEU A 224 -35.44 -23.32 -2.73
C LEU A 224 -36.05 -24.35 -3.68
N THR A 225 -35.85 -24.16 -4.99
CA THR A 225 -36.32 -25.12 -6.01
C THR A 225 -35.68 -26.49 -5.81
N GLN A 226 -34.37 -26.53 -5.56
CA GLN A 226 -33.65 -27.78 -5.31
C GLN A 226 -34.12 -28.46 -4.02
N GLN A 227 -34.40 -27.70 -2.95
CA GLN A 227 -34.95 -28.24 -1.70
C GLN A 227 -36.29 -28.93 -1.91
N VAL A 228 -37.19 -28.34 -2.69
CA VAL A 228 -38.49 -28.94 -3.01
C VAL A 228 -38.32 -30.23 -3.81
N ILE A 229 -37.39 -30.27 -4.77
CA ILE A 229 -37.08 -31.46 -5.56
C ILE A 229 -36.55 -32.57 -4.64
N ASN A 230 -35.57 -32.26 -3.79
CA ASN A 230 -34.96 -33.19 -2.86
C ASN A 230 -36.02 -33.76 -1.88
N ALA A 231 -36.86 -32.90 -1.30
CA ALA A 231 -37.93 -33.31 -0.39
C ALA A 231 -38.96 -34.23 -1.06
N ASN A 232 -39.30 -33.98 -2.32
CA ASN A 232 -40.20 -34.85 -3.07
C ASN A 232 -39.56 -36.20 -3.39
N SER A 233 -38.28 -36.25 -3.76
CA SER A 233 -37.58 -37.52 -4.00
C SER A 233 -37.51 -38.42 -2.75
N ALA A 234 -37.30 -37.83 -1.57
CA ALA A 234 -37.24 -38.56 -0.29
C ALA A 234 -38.61 -39.09 0.16
N ARG A 235 -39.72 -38.56 -0.36
CA ARG A 235 -41.07 -39.03 -0.03
C ARG A 235 -41.51 -40.25 -0.85
N TRP A 236 -40.90 -40.49 -2.01
CA TRP A 236 -41.30 -41.54 -2.95
C TRP A 236 -40.23 -42.62 -3.20
N GLY A 237 -39.06 -42.52 -2.55
CA GLY A 237 -37.98 -43.53 -2.57
C GLY A 237 -37.89 -44.27 -1.25
#